data_AF-A0A8J8KK42-F1
#
_entry.id   AF-A0A8J8KK42-F1
#
_cell.length_a   1.000
_cell.length_b   1.000
_cell.length_c   1.000
_cell.angle_alpha   90.00
_cell.angle_beta   90.00
_cell.angle_gamma   90.00
#
_symmetry.space_group_name_H-M   'P 1'
#
loop_
_entity.id
_entity.type
_entity.pdbx_description
1 polymer ?
#
loop_
_entity_poly.entity_id
_entity_poly.type
_entity_poly.pdbx_seq_one_letter_code
_entity_poly.pdbx_strand_id
1 'polypeptide(L)' 'MSASPRLTGGNRGLWALRVPLEHLGARMFPEMISVSQADVAFTPDGRLADPKQTKRMRQSITDFVALVGAVRSGA' A
#
# COMPACT_ATOMS: atom_id res chain seq x y z
N MET A 1 -3.58 0.75 0.20
CA MET A 1 -2.63 0.93 1.34
C MET A 1 -3.44 1.25 2.59
N SER A 2 -2.89 1.00 3.79
CA SER A 2 -3.52 1.38 5.06
C SER A 2 -2.50 1.82 6.10
N ALA A 3 -2.94 2.61 7.07
CA ALA A 3 -2.18 2.98 8.26
C ALA A 3 -3.11 2.92 9.48
N SER A 4 -2.67 2.30 10.57
CA SER A 4 -3.47 2.26 11.81
C SER A 4 -2.61 2.32 13.07
N PRO A 5 -3.09 2.93 14.18
CA PRO A 5 -2.37 2.95 15.46
C PRO A 5 -2.14 1.55 16.06
N ARG A 6 -2.92 0.56 15.63
CA ARG A 6 -2.82 -0.83 16.10
C ARG A 6 -2.14 -1.72 15.06
N LEU A 7 -1.64 -2.87 15.52
CA LEU A 7 -0.86 -3.80 14.69
C LEU A 7 -1.63 -4.37 13.49
N THR A 8 -2.90 -4.72 13.66
CA THR A 8 -3.60 -5.61 12.71
C THR A 8 -4.84 -5.01 12.05
N GLY A 9 -5.43 -3.95 12.61
CA GLY A 9 -6.69 -3.38 12.13
C GLY A 9 -6.60 -2.84 10.70
N GLY A 10 -5.57 -2.05 10.41
CA GLY A 10 -5.34 -1.50 9.07
C GLY A 10 -5.11 -2.58 8.02
N ASN A 11 -4.36 -3.64 8.34
CA ASN A 11 -4.12 -4.74 7.41
C ASN A 11 -5.43 -5.49 7.09
N ARG A 12 -6.20 -5.87 8.13
CA ARG A 12 -7.49 -6.57 7.92
C ARG A 12 -8.47 -5.74 7.09
N GLY A 13 -8.59 -4.45 7.38
CA GLY A 13 -9.44 -3.55 6.60
C GLY A 13 -8.99 -3.46 5.14
N LEU A 14 -7.69 -3.38 4.89
CA LEU A 14 -7.14 -3.35 3.53
C LEU A 14 -7.46 -4.64 2.76
N TRP A 15 -7.31 -5.79 3.39
CA TRP A 15 -7.69 -7.08 2.78
C TRP A 15 -9.20 -7.19 2.53
N ALA A 16 -10.01 -6.72 3.48
CA ALA A 16 -11.48 -6.74 3.34
C ALA A 16 -11.96 -5.87 2.17
N LEU A 17 -11.28 -4.75 1.87
CA LEU A 17 -11.63 -3.85 0.76
C LEU A 17 -11.40 -4.46 -0.63
N ARG A 18 -10.58 -5.51 -0.74
CA ARG A 18 -10.27 -6.12 -2.03
C ARG A 18 -11.51 -6.64 -2.74
N VAL A 19 -12.35 -7.39 -2.01
CA VAL A 19 -13.56 -8.01 -2.55
C VAL A 19 -14.52 -6.97 -3.15
N PRO A 20 -14.98 -5.93 -2.43
CA PRO A 20 -15.90 -4.95 -2.99
C PRO A 20 -15.27 -4.13 -4.13
N LEU A 21 -13.98 -3.80 -4.06
CA LEU A 21 -13.31 -3.06 -5.14
C LEU A 21 -13.23 -3.87 -6.44
N GLU A 22 -12.92 -5.17 -6.35
CA GLU A 22 -12.94 -6.07 -7.50
C GLU A 22 -14.35 -6.18 -8.10
N HIS A 23 -15.41 -6.26 -7.27
CA HIS A 23 -16.80 -6.26 -7.74
C HIS A 23 -17.20 -4.96 -8.42
N LEU A 24 -16.60 -3.83 -8.05
CA LEU A 24 -16.80 -2.53 -8.71
C LEU A 24 -15.96 -2.38 -10.01
N GLY A 25 -15.25 -3.43 -10.43
CA GLY A 25 -14.43 -3.43 -11.64
C GLY A 25 -13.05 -2.81 -11.47
N ALA A 26 -12.62 -2.51 -10.24
CA ALA A 26 -11.27 -2.02 -10.00
C ALA A 26 -10.23 -3.13 -10.24
N ARG A 27 -9.18 -2.81 -10.99
CA ARG A 27 -8.01 -3.70 -11.14
C ARG A 27 -7.05 -3.45 -9.98
N MET A 28 -6.96 -4.40 -9.07
CA MET A 28 -6.15 -4.29 -7.87
C MET A 28 -4.69 -4.68 -8.13
N PHE A 29 -3.75 -3.85 -7.68
CA PHE A 29 -2.34 -4.24 -7.64
C PHE A 29 -2.14 -5.33 -6.57
N PRO A 30 -1.40 -6.42 -6.85
CA PRO A 30 -1.31 -7.56 -5.94
C PRO A 30 -0.67 -7.22 -4.59
N GLU A 31 0.31 -6.30 -4.59
CA GLU A 31 1.02 -5.97 -3.36
C GLU A 31 0.21 -4.99 -2.48
N MET A 32 0.06 -5.37 -1.21
CA MET A 32 -0.58 -4.55 -0.19
C MET A 32 0.44 -4.04 0.83
N ILE A 33 0.33 -2.75 1.14
CA ILE A 33 1.12 -2.06 2.15
C ILE A 33 0.21 -1.61 3.28
N SER A 34 0.56 -2.05 4.49
CA SER A 34 -0.06 -1.63 5.75
C SER A 34 1.03 -1.12 6.69
N VAL A 35 0.83 0.06 7.24
CA VAL A 35 1.69 0.66 8.29
C VAL A 35 1.02 0.46 9.64
N SER A 36 1.65 -0.32 10.52
CA SER A 36 1.22 -0.50 11.90
C SER A 36 1.78 0.58 12.81
N GLN A 37 1.11 0.84 13.95
CA GLN A 37 1.55 1.85 14.93
C GLN A 37 1.72 3.23 14.30
N ALA A 38 0.77 3.64 13.47
CA ALA A 38 0.85 4.87 12.67
C ALA A 38 1.03 6.14 13.50
N ASP A 39 0.67 6.12 14.78
CA ASP A 39 0.92 7.18 15.75
C ASP A 39 2.40 7.41 16.06
N VAL A 40 3.26 6.40 15.86
CA VAL A 40 4.72 6.48 16.09
C VAL A 40 5.56 6.01 14.89
N ALA A 41 4.93 5.55 13.81
CA ALA A 41 5.62 5.06 12.62
C ALA A 41 6.22 6.18 11.76
N PHE A 42 5.86 7.43 12.02
CA PHE A 42 6.33 8.60 11.27
C PHE A 42 7.22 9.50 12.11
N THR A 43 8.25 10.04 11.47
CA THR A 43 9.10 11.10 12.02
C THR A 43 8.35 12.45 12.04
N PRO A 44 8.83 13.45 12.80
CA PRO A 44 8.19 14.78 12.84
C PRO A 44 8.05 15.47 11.48
N ASP A 45 8.94 15.16 10.51
CA ASP A 45 8.88 15.64 9.13
C ASP A 45 8.00 14.77 8.21
N GLY A 46 7.22 13.84 8.76
CA GLY A 46 6.22 13.05 8.05
C GLY A 46 6.77 11.87 7.25
N ARG A 47 8.02 11.45 7.48
CA ARG A 47 8.62 10.29 6.82
C ARG A 47 8.39 9.03 7.64
N LEU A 48 8.38 7.87 6.99
CA LEU A 48 8.40 6.59 7.72
C LEU A 48 9.72 6.45 8.48
N ALA A 49 9.63 6.20 9.78
CA ALA A 49 10.80 6.07 10.66
C ALA A 49 11.63 4.81 10.36
N ASP A 50 10.99 3.73 9.91
CA ASP A 50 11.67 2.49 9.51
C ASP A 50 12.16 2.56 8.05
N PRO A 51 13.49 2.52 7.80
CA PRO A 51 14.04 2.52 6.45
C PRO A 51 13.59 1.33 5.60
N LYS A 52 13.29 0.17 6.21
CA LYS A 52 12.79 -1.01 5.49
C LYS A 52 11.38 -0.77 4.97
N GLN A 53 10.52 -0.15 5.78
CA GLN A 53 9.17 0.23 5.34
C GLN A 53 9.23 1.28 4.24
N THR A 54 10.11 2.28 4.37
CA THR A 54 10.36 3.28 3.31
C THR A 54 10.79 2.62 2.01
N LYS A 55 11.77 1.70 2.06
CA LYS A 55 12.27 0.97 0.90
C LYS A 55 11.16 0.15 0.23
N ARG A 56 10.41 -0.63 1.02
CA ARG A 56 9.31 -1.45 0.51
C ARG A 56 8.22 -0.59 -0.13
N MET A 57 7.83 0.51 0.51
CA MET A 57 6.80 1.41 -0.02
C MET A 57 7.23 2.01 -1.36
N ARG A 58 8.48 2.47 -1.46
CA ARG A 58 9.03 2.98 -2.73
C ARG A 58 9.06 1.92 -3.81
N GLN A 59 9.51 0.70 -3.50
CA GLN A 59 9.55 -0.39 -4.47
C GLN A 59 8.15 -0.71 -5.01
N SER A 60 7.16 -0.83 -4.12
CA SER A 60 5.78 -1.15 -4.51
C SER A 60 5.16 -0.09 -5.42
N ILE A 61 5.46 1.20 -5.18
CA ILE A 61 5.03 2.30 -6.06
C ILE A 61 5.73 2.21 -7.43
N THR A 62 7.04 1.95 -7.44
CA THR A 62 7.79 1.75 -8.69
C THR A 62 7.22 0.59 -9.50
N ASP A 63 6.97 -0.55 -8.86
CA ASP A 63 6.42 -1.75 -9.50
C ASP A 63 5.01 -1.51 -10.03
N PHE A 64 4.17 -0.78 -9.28
CA PHE A 64 2.85 -0.37 -9.74
C PHE A 64 2.92 0.50 -10.99
N VAL A 65 3.78 1.52 -11.01
CA VAL A 65 3.96 2.41 -12.16
C VAL A 65 4.49 1.63 -13.37
N ALA A 66 5.45 0.73 -13.16
CA ALA A 66 5.98 -0.13 -14.22
C ALA A 66 4.88 -1.04 -14.81
N LEU A 67 4.05 -1.66 -13.96
CA LEU A 67 2.91 -2.47 -14.39
C LEU A 67 1.92 -1.65 -15.22
N VAL A 68 1.49 -0.48 -14.72
CA VAL A 68 0.54 0.38 -15.43
C VAL A 68 1.13 0.87 -16.75
N GLY A 69 2.43 1.19 -16.79
CA GLY A 69 3.14 1.53 -18.01
C GLY A 69 3.11 0.39 -19.03
N ALA A 70 3.45 -0.83 -18.62
CA ALA A 70 3.39 -2.01 -19.49
C ALA A 70 1.98 -2.30 -20.02
N VAL A 71 0.95 -2.18 -19.17
CA VAL A 71 -0.46 -2.37 -19.56
C VAL A 71 -0.92 -1.33 -20.57
N ARG A 72 -0.45 -0.08 -20.46
CA ARG A 72 -0.81 1.00 -21.41
C ARG A 72 -0.10 0.85 -22.75
N SER A 73 1.15 0.39 -22.76
CA SER A 73 1.95 0.26 -23.98
C SER A 73 1.63 -1.01 -24.77
N GLY A 74 0.97 -1.99 -24.16
CA GLY A 74 0.52 -3.23 -24.81
C GLY A 74 -0.96 -3.26 -25.20
N ALA A 75 -1.65 -2.11 -25.13
CA ALA A 75 -3.04 -1.93 -25.52
C ALA A 75 -3.15 -1.12 -26.83
#